data_AF-A3QQS5-F1
#
_entry.id   AF-A3QQS5-F1
#
_cell.length_a   1.000
_cell.length_b   1.000
_cell.length_c   1.000
_cell.angle_alpha   90.00
_cell.angle_beta   90.00
_cell.angle_gamma   90.00
#
_symmetry.space_group_name_H-M   'P 1'
#
loop_
_entity.id
_entity.type
_entity.pdbx_description
1 polymer ?
#
loop_
_entity_poly.entity_id
_entity_poly.type
_entity_poly.pdbx_seq_one_letter_code
_entity_poly.pdbx_strand_id
1 'polypeptide(L)'
;STKGKLYEYATDSSMSKILERYERYSYAERELVLSSQDSEGNWCQEYGKLKAKVEVLQRNLRHFMGEDLDSLSVRELQQLEQQL
;
A
#
# COMPACT_ATOMS: atom_id res chain seq x y z
N SER A 1 -18.88 51.82 4.93
CA SER A 1 -19.38 50.56 4.36
C SER A 1 -18.19 49.84 3.73
N THR A 2 -17.68 48.79 4.37
CA THR A 2 -16.52 48.01 3.93
C THR A 2 -16.92 46.87 2.99
N LYS A 3 -17.96 47.10 2.18
CA LYS A 3 -18.32 46.20 1.09
C LYS A 3 -17.63 46.73 -0.16
N GLY A 4 -16.33 46.48 -0.23
CA GLY A 4 -15.53 46.71 -1.43
C GLY A 4 -16.16 46.02 -2.63
N LYS A 5 -15.82 46.50 -3.83
CA LYS A 5 -16.43 46.16 -5.12
C LYS A 5 -16.25 44.67 -5.48
N LEU A 6 -17.03 43.80 -4.87
CA LEU A 6 -17.00 42.34 -5.06
C LEU A 6 -17.17 41.92 -6.53
N TYR A 7 -17.84 42.74 -7.35
CA TYR A 7 -17.99 42.50 -8.78
C TYR A 7 -16.68 42.56 -9.56
N GLU A 8 -15.66 43.26 -9.06
CA GLU A 8 -14.35 43.35 -9.74
C GLU A 8 -13.65 41.98 -9.79
N TYR A 9 -13.94 41.10 -8.82
CA TYR A 9 -13.47 39.71 -8.75
C TYR A 9 -14.30 38.73 -9.58
N ALA A 10 -15.46 39.15 -10.08
CA ALA A 10 -16.33 38.36 -10.95
C ALA A 10 -16.22 38.81 -12.42
N THR A 11 -15.28 39.70 -12.74
CA THR A 11 -14.95 40.00 -14.14
C THR A 11 -14.49 38.74 -14.84
N ASP A 12 -14.91 38.52 -16.08
CA ASP A 12 -14.69 37.28 -16.84
C ASP A 12 -13.24 36.75 -16.79
N SER A 13 -12.25 37.66 -16.88
CA SER A 13 -10.83 37.32 -16.76
C SER A 13 -10.39 36.90 -15.35
N SER A 14 -10.93 37.50 -14.30
CA SER A 14 -10.61 37.12 -12.91
C SER A 14 -11.32 35.82 -12.53
N MET A 15 -12.57 35.64 -12.95
CA MET A 15 -13.31 34.40 -12.79
C MET A 15 -12.62 33.23 -13.48
N SER A 16 -12.21 33.38 -14.74
CA SER A 16 -11.48 32.34 -15.48
C SER A 16 -10.18 31.92 -14.79
N LYS A 17 -9.42 32.88 -14.25
CA LYS A 17 -8.19 32.61 -13.49
C LYS A 17 -8.45 31.89 -12.16
N ILE A 18 -9.57 32.18 -11.51
CA ILE A 18 -9.97 31.51 -10.26
C ILE A 18 -10.37 30.06 -10.57
N LEU A 19 -11.15 29.83 -11.61
CA LEU A 19 -11.55 28.51 -12.06
C LEU A 19 -10.36 27.67 -12.50
N GLU A 20 -9.44 28.22 -13.30
CA GLU A 20 -8.22 27.52 -13.74
C GLU A 20 -7.35 27.08 -12.56
N ARG A 21 -7.16 27.94 -11.55
CA ARG A 21 -6.43 27.56 -10.33
C ARG A 21 -7.14 26.45 -9.58
N TYR A 22 -8.45 26.59 -9.38
CA TYR A 22 -9.25 25.59 -8.68
C TYR A 22 -9.16 24.23 -9.37
N GLU A 23 -9.28 24.21 -10.69
CA GLU A 23 -9.19 23.01 -11.50
C GLU A 23 -7.81 22.36 -11.37
N ARG A 24 -6.72 23.13 -11.49
CA ARG A 24 -5.35 22.62 -11.27
C ARG A 24 -5.15 21.99 -9.89
N TYR A 25 -5.63 22.64 -8.83
CA TYR A 25 -5.52 22.09 -7.47
C TYR A 25 -6.40 20.85 -7.28
N SER A 26 -7.61 20.85 -7.83
CA SER A 26 -8.52 19.71 -7.75
C SER A 26 -7.96 18.47 -8.46
N TYR A 27 -7.31 18.64 -9.62
CA TYR A 27 -6.62 17.54 -10.31
C TYR A 27 -5.41 17.04 -9.54
N ALA A 28 -4.57 17.94 -9.02
CA ALA A 28 -3.40 17.57 -8.22
C ALA A 28 -3.78 16.79 -6.95
N GLU A 29 -4.86 17.20 -6.27
CA GLU A 29 -5.41 16.49 -5.11
C GLU A 29 -5.91 15.09 -5.50
N ARG A 30 -6.59 14.97 -6.64
CA ARG A 30 -7.08 13.68 -7.14
C ARG A 30 -5.94 12.72 -7.49
N GLU A 31 -4.85 13.19 -8.11
CA GLU A 31 -3.66 12.37 -8.37
C GLU A 31 -2.96 11.91 -7.09
N LEU A 32 -2.86 12.76 -6.08
CA LEU A 32 -2.31 12.38 -4.77
C LEU A 32 -3.14 11.31 -4.08
N VAL A 33 -4.47 11.40 -4.14
CA VAL A 33 -5.36 10.36 -3.59
C VAL A 33 -5.19 9.04 -4.33
N LEU A 34 -5.17 9.05 -5.67
CA LEU A 34 -5.00 7.84 -6.48
C LEU A 34 -3.65 7.16 -6.20
N SER A 35 -2.55 7.93 -6.21
CA SER A 35 -1.21 7.40 -5.91
C SER A 35 -1.09 6.85 -4.48
N SER A 36 -1.76 7.47 -3.51
CA SER A 36 -1.80 6.95 -2.13
C SER A 36 -2.54 5.61 -2.03
N GLN A 37 -3.64 5.47 -2.77
CA GLN A 37 -4.45 4.25 -2.79
C GLN A 37 -3.73 3.08 -3.47
N ASP A 38 -3.00 3.35 -4.56
CA ASP A 38 -2.13 2.37 -5.22
C ASP A 38 -0.98 1.92 -4.30
N SER A 39 -0.45 2.85 -3.51
CA SER A 39 0.61 2.55 -2.53
C SER A 39 0.11 1.68 -1.39
N GLU A 40 -1.08 1.95 -0.84
CA GLU A 40 -1.69 1.14 0.22
C GLU A 40 -2.01 -0.30 -0.25
N GLY A 41 -2.53 -0.47 -1.46
CA GLY A 41 -2.76 -1.79 -2.05
C GLY A 41 -1.48 -2.61 -2.18
N ASN A 42 -0.39 -1.96 -2.60
CA ASN A 42 0.93 -2.56 -2.68
C ASN A 42 1.45 -3.02 -1.30
N TRP A 43 1.32 -2.18 -0.27
CA TRP A 43 1.74 -2.54 1.09
C TRP A 43 0.98 -3.74 1.66
N CYS A 44 -0.33 -3.81 1.47
CA CYS A 44 -1.14 -4.96 1.89
C CYS A 44 -0.69 -6.26 1.20
N GLN A 45 -0.40 -6.21 -0.10
CA GLN A 45 0.08 -7.36 -0.85
C GLN A 45 1.48 -7.80 -0.40
N GLU A 46 2.42 -6.86 -0.25
CA GLU A 46 3.78 -7.15 0.19
C GLU A 46 3.82 -7.67 1.63
N TYR A 47 2.97 -7.14 2.51
CA TYR A 47 2.79 -7.67 3.86
C TYR A 47 2.29 -9.12 3.82
N GLY A 48 1.30 -9.44 2.99
CA GLY A 48 0.81 -10.81 2.81
C GLY A 48 1.91 -11.77 2.35
N LYS A 49 2.73 -11.36 1.37
CA LYS A 49 3.89 -12.14 0.90
C LYS A 49 4.92 -12.36 2.01
N LEU A 50 5.23 -11.31 2.77
CA LEU A 50 6.19 -11.40 3.88
C LEU A 50 5.67 -12.33 4.98
N LYS A 51 4.41 -12.20 5.35
CA LYS A 51 3.76 -13.05 6.36
C LYS A 51 3.82 -14.53 5.96
N ALA A 52 3.48 -14.86 4.72
CA ALA A 52 3.56 -16.23 4.22
C ALA A 52 4.99 -16.81 4.31
N LYS A 53 6.01 -16.00 3.97
CA LYS A 53 7.42 -16.41 4.13
C LYS A 53 7.78 -16.68 5.59
N VAL A 54 7.34 -15.82 6.51
CA VAL A 54 7.58 -15.99 7.95
C VAL A 54 6.94 -17.28 8.46
N GLU A 55 5.69 -17.56 8.08
CA GLU A 55 4.98 -18.78 8.50
C GLU A 55 5.68 -20.06 8.02
N VAL A 56 6.21 -20.06 6.78
CA VAL A 56 7.02 -21.17 6.26
C VAL A 56 8.30 -21.34 7.06
N LEU A 57 9.03 -20.25 7.33
CA LEU A 57 10.27 -20.30 8.11
C LEU A 57 10.03 -20.80 9.53
N GLN A 58 8.98 -20.33 10.20
CA GLN A 58 8.61 -20.79 11.54
C GLN A 58 8.23 -22.27 11.56
N ARG A 59 7.53 -22.76 10.54
CA ARG A 59 7.22 -24.19 10.40
C ARG A 59 8.49 -25.02 10.23
N ASN A 60 9.39 -24.59 9.35
CA ASN A 60 10.66 -25.29 9.14
C ASN A 60 11.50 -25.33 10.42
N LEU A 61 11.56 -24.21 11.17
CA LEU A 61 12.28 -24.17 12.45
C LEU A 61 11.72 -25.20 13.44
N ARG A 62 10.39 -25.32 13.56
CA ARG A 62 9.75 -26.35 14.38
C ARG A 62 10.16 -27.76 13.95
N HIS A 63 10.15 -28.05 12.65
CA HIS A 63 10.63 -29.34 12.15
C HIS A 63 12.09 -29.60 12.54
N PHE A 64 12.98 -28.62 12.40
CA PHE A 64 14.39 -28.75 12.83
C PHE A 64 14.54 -28.94 14.34
N MET A 65 13.60 -28.46 15.14
CA MET A 65 13.56 -28.70 16.59
C MET A 65 12.92 -30.05 16.97
N GLY A 66 12.50 -30.84 15.98
CA GLY A 66 11.88 -32.14 16.19
C GLY A 66 10.37 -32.09 16.46
N GLU A 67 9.72 -30.96 16.21
CA GLU A 67 8.27 -30.74 16.39
C GLU A 67 7.52 -30.94 15.05
N ASP A 68 6.23 -31.32 15.10
CA ASP A 68 5.32 -31.49 13.94
C ASP A 68 5.83 -32.43 12.82
N LEU A 69 6.73 -33.36 13.14
CA LEU A 69 7.35 -34.30 12.20
C LEU A 69 6.39 -35.35 11.63
N ASP A 70 5.27 -35.61 12.31
CA ASP A 70 4.21 -36.53 11.89
C ASP A 70 3.52 -36.09 10.60
N SER A 71 3.57 -34.80 10.28
CA SER A 71 3.04 -34.25 9.04
C SER A 71 3.97 -34.44 7.82
N LEU A 72 5.22 -34.83 8.04
CA LEU A 72 6.24 -34.99 7.00
C LEU A 72 6.28 -36.42 6.46
N SER A 73 6.48 -36.55 5.15
CA SER A 73 6.75 -37.84 4.51
C SER A 73 8.17 -38.32 4.83
N VAL A 74 8.42 -39.64 4.67
CA VAL A 74 9.75 -40.24 4.87
C VAL A 74 10.83 -39.55 4.03
N ARG A 75 10.49 -39.13 2.80
CA ARG A 75 11.42 -38.41 1.92
C ARG A 75 11.78 -37.03 2.47
N GLU A 76 10.80 -36.30 3.01
CA GLU A 76 11.02 -34.98 3.60
C GLU A 76 11.81 -35.09 4.91
N LEU A 77 11.57 -36.12 5.71
CA LEU A 77 12.35 -36.41 6.91
C LEU A 77 13.82 -36.72 6.58
N GLN A 78 14.09 -37.53 5.55
CA GLN A 78 15.45 -37.78 5.07
C GLN A 78 16.15 -36.51 4.57
N GLN A 79 15.41 -35.61 3.91
CA GLN A 79 15.94 -34.31 3.48
C GLN A 79 16.26 -33.42 4.68
N LEU A 80 15.39 -33.41 5.69
CA LEU A 80 15.59 -32.66 6.93
C LEU A 80 16.84 -33.16 7.67
N GLU A 81 17.02 -34.49 7.75
CA GLU A 81 18.20 -35.12 8.36
C GLU A 81 19.49 -34.76 7.61
N GLN A 82 19.49 -34.70 6.28
CA GLN A 82 20.66 -34.27 5.50
C GLN A 82 21.02 -32.79 5.69
N GLN A 83 20.07 -31.97 6.14
CA GLN A 83 20.27 -30.53 6.36
C GLN A 83 20.74 -30.20 7.78
N LEU A 84 20.67 -31.16 8.70
CA LEU A 84 21.19 -31.08 10.08
C LEU A 84 22.64 -31.55 10.15
#